data_AF-A0A7V9HDE7-F1
#
_entry.id   AF-A0A7V9HDE7-F1
#
_cell.length_a   1.000
_cell.length_b   1.000
_cell.length_c   1.000
_cell.angle_alpha   90.00
_cell.angle_beta   90.00
_cell.angle_gamma   90.00
#
_symmetry.space_group_name_H-M   'P 1'
#
loop_
_entity.id
_entity.type
_entity.pdbx_description
1 polymer ?
#
loop_
_entity_poly.entity_id
_entity_poly.type
_entity_poly.pdbx_seq_one_letter_code
_entity_poly.pdbx_strand_id
1 'polypeptide(L)'
;MDEVAASDASPPVRVDKWLWAARLVKTRSLAVEAVKGGRVHVNGHAAKPSKEVRQGDRLEITVGRTRWSVVVRGTAERRGSASAAAPLYEETLESKEARERQAAEMRLAWSSGADLGARPTKRDRRRYEKTSGSRRRSR
;
A
#
# COMPACT_ATOMS: atom_id res chain seq x y z
N MET A 1 -45.15 -5.25 -2.70
CA MET A 1 -44.47 -4.90 -1.43
C MET A 1 -43.09 -5.49 -1.51
N ASP A 2 -42.17 -4.71 -2.07
CA ASP A 2 -40.72 -4.77 -1.88
C ASP A 2 -40.21 -3.50 -2.57
N GLU A 3 -40.31 -2.42 -1.81
CA GLU A 3 -39.78 -1.11 -2.16
C GLU A 3 -38.26 -1.24 -2.15
N VAL A 4 -37.66 -1.43 -3.33
CA VAL A 4 -36.21 -1.38 -3.49
C VAL A 4 -35.75 0.01 -3.09
N ALA A 5 -35.23 0.13 -1.88
CA ALA A 5 -34.59 1.33 -1.35
C ALA A 5 -33.36 1.67 -2.20
N ALA A 6 -33.60 2.33 -3.33
CA ALA A 6 -32.59 2.94 -4.17
C ALA A 6 -32.52 4.42 -3.81
N SER A 7 -31.62 4.78 -2.88
CA SER A 7 -30.82 6.02 -2.94
C SER A 7 -30.11 6.32 -1.61
N ASP A 8 -28.92 5.76 -1.43
CA ASP A 8 -27.84 6.52 -0.76
C ASP A 8 -26.48 6.21 -1.42
N ALA A 9 -26.51 6.02 -2.74
CA ALA A 9 -25.31 5.76 -3.53
C ALA A 9 -24.50 7.05 -3.59
N SER A 10 -23.50 7.16 -2.72
CA SER A 10 -22.52 8.24 -2.77
C SER A 10 -21.97 8.37 -4.21
N PRO A 11 -21.79 9.60 -4.73
CA PRO A 11 -21.45 9.80 -6.12
C PRO A 11 -20.14 9.07 -6.48
N PRO A 12 -19.99 8.62 -7.74
CA PRO A 12 -18.74 8.01 -8.19
C PRO A 12 -17.58 8.97 -7.96
N VAL A 13 -16.43 8.43 -7.53
CA VAL A 13 -15.22 9.22 -7.29
C VAL A 13 -14.06 8.60 -8.07
N ARG A 14 -13.18 9.43 -8.61
CA ARG A 14 -11.95 8.95 -9.26
C ARG A 14 -11.14 8.05 -8.32
N VAL A 15 -10.63 6.95 -8.86
CA VAL A 15 -9.89 5.92 -8.12
C VAL A 15 -8.70 6.49 -7.36
N ASP A 16 -7.96 7.46 -7.92
CA ASP A 16 -6.82 8.09 -7.25
C ASP A 16 -7.25 8.91 -6.01
N LYS A 17 -8.38 9.60 -6.11
CA LYS A 17 -8.96 10.40 -5.02
C LYS A 17 -9.53 9.48 -3.94
N TRP A 18 -10.21 8.41 -4.34
CA TRP A 18 -10.78 7.43 -3.42
C TRP A 18 -9.70 6.66 -2.64
N LEU A 19 -8.64 6.19 -3.29
CA LEU A 19 -7.52 5.49 -2.62
C LEU A 19 -6.86 6.32 -1.52
N TRP A 20 -6.73 7.63 -1.75
CA TRP A 20 -6.20 8.57 -0.77
C TRP A 20 -7.20 8.87 0.35
N ALA A 21 -8.49 9.03 0.03
CA ALA A 21 -9.55 9.25 1.01
C ALA A 21 -9.74 8.05 1.95
N ALA A 22 -9.70 6.82 1.40
CA ALA A 22 -9.74 5.55 2.12
C ALA A 22 -8.46 5.24 2.91
N ARG A 23 -7.44 6.11 2.85
CA ARG A 23 -6.15 5.97 3.56
C ARG A 23 -5.35 4.72 3.18
N LEU A 24 -5.69 4.04 2.08
CA LEU A 24 -4.92 2.92 1.53
C LEU A 24 -3.58 3.38 0.92
N VAL A 25 -3.51 4.65 0.50
CA VAL A 25 -2.29 5.29 -0.01
C VAL A 25 -1.98 6.58 0.73
N LYS A 26 -0.69 6.84 1.02
CA LYS A 26 -0.24 7.96 1.86
C LYS A 26 -0.57 9.33 1.28
N THR A 27 -0.46 9.52 -0.03
CA THR A 27 -0.73 10.80 -0.71
C THR A 27 -1.48 10.56 -2.02
N ARG A 28 -2.22 11.56 -2.49
CA ARG A 28 -2.92 11.47 -3.78
C ARG A 28 -1.95 11.30 -4.96
N SER A 29 -0.79 11.96 -4.94
CA SER A 29 0.22 11.79 -5.99
C SER A 29 0.70 10.34 -6.07
N LEU A 30 0.94 9.68 -4.93
CA LEU A 30 1.30 8.26 -4.92
C LEU A 30 0.17 7.36 -5.44
N ALA A 31 -1.09 7.73 -5.21
CA ALA A 31 -2.23 7.00 -5.76
C ALA A 31 -2.28 7.13 -7.29
N VAL A 32 -2.04 8.33 -7.83
CA VAL A 32 -1.95 8.55 -9.29
C VAL A 32 -0.82 7.71 -9.90
N GLU A 33 0.36 7.71 -9.28
CA GLU A 33 1.51 6.93 -9.77
C GLU A 33 1.26 5.42 -9.68
N ALA A 34 0.58 4.94 -8.62
CA ALA A 34 0.18 3.55 -8.52
C ALA A 34 -0.77 3.14 -9.65
N VAL A 35 -1.76 3.97 -9.96
CA VAL A 35 -2.71 3.71 -11.05
C VAL A 35 -2.00 3.72 -12.41
N LYS A 36 -1.18 4.74 -12.71
CA LYS A 36 -0.40 4.81 -13.96
C LYS A 36 0.56 3.63 -14.10
N GLY A 37 1.16 3.18 -13.00
CA GLY A 37 2.08 2.04 -12.97
C GLY A 37 1.41 0.67 -12.99
N GLY A 38 0.09 0.59 -13.28
CA GLY A 38 -0.62 -0.69 -13.38
C GLY A 38 -0.79 -1.44 -12.06
N ARG A 39 -0.62 -0.75 -10.91
CA ARG A 39 -0.71 -1.37 -9.58
C ARG A 39 -2.12 -1.38 -9.01
N VAL A 40 -3.09 -0.85 -9.76
CA VAL A 40 -4.48 -0.73 -9.35
C VAL A 40 -5.37 -1.32 -10.44
N HIS A 41 -6.19 -2.30 -10.06
CA HIS A 41 -7.22 -2.88 -10.92
C HIS A 41 -8.59 -2.60 -10.31
N VAL A 42 -9.58 -2.34 -11.16
CA VAL A 42 -10.99 -2.18 -10.79
C VAL A 42 -11.75 -3.24 -11.56
N ASN A 43 -12.45 -4.12 -10.84
CA ASN A 43 -13.21 -5.24 -11.39
C ASN A 43 -12.38 -6.11 -12.34
N GLY A 44 -11.14 -6.43 -11.96
CA GLY A 44 -10.23 -7.27 -12.74
C GLY A 44 -9.50 -6.57 -13.90
N HIS A 45 -9.76 -5.28 -14.15
CA HIS A 45 -9.13 -4.53 -15.25
C HIS A 45 -8.21 -3.43 -14.72
N ALA A 46 -7.06 -3.24 -15.36
CA ALA A 46 -6.12 -2.17 -15.02
C ALA A 46 -6.81 -0.79 -15.10
N ALA A 47 -6.71 -0.02 -14.02
CA ALA A 47 -7.39 1.27 -13.92
C ALA A 47 -6.61 2.38 -14.64
N LYS A 48 -7.35 3.30 -15.27
CA LYS A 48 -6.79 4.60 -15.72
C LYS A 48 -6.96 5.63 -14.60
N PRO A 49 -6.13 6.69 -14.52
CA PRO A 49 -6.24 7.71 -13.47
C PRO A 49 -7.60 8.44 -13.39
N SER A 50 -8.35 8.48 -14.50
CA SER A 50 -9.69 9.05 -14.57
C SER A 50 -10.81 8.03 -14.26
N LYS A 51 -10.48 6.75 -14.07
CA LYS A 51 -11.47 5.71 -13.75
C LYS A 51 -12.17 6.07 -12.44
N GLU A 52 -13.48 6.04 -12.46
CA GLU A 52 -14.30 6.21 -11.27
C GLU A 52 -14.58 4.86 -10.61
N VAL A 53 -14.73 4.90 -9.28
CA VAL A 53 -15.17 3.78 -8.46
C VAL A 53 -16.52 4.10 -7.82
N ARG A 54 -17.34 3.05 -7.67
CA ARG A 54 -18.67 3.06 -7.08
C ARG A 54 -18.75 2.03 -5.97
N GLN A 55 -19.73 2.17 -5.09
CA GLN A 55 -20.06 1.13 -4.13
C GLN A 55 -20.30 -0.21 -4.86
N GLY A 56 -19.74 -1.29 -4.33
CA GLY A 56 -19.78 -2.63 -4.92
C GLY A 56 -18.59 -2.96 -5.83
N ASP A 57 -17.82 -1.98 -6.31
CA ASP A 57 -16.63 -2.25 -7.11
C ASP A 57 -15.59 -3.04 -6.30
N ARG A 58 -14.90 -3.96 -6.97
CA ARG A 58 -13.76 -4.70 -6.42
C ARG A 58 -12.47 -4.07 -6.88
N LEU A 59 -11.59 -3.76 -5.93
CA LEU A 59 -10.28 -3.19 -6.21
C LEU A 59 -9.18 -4.14 -5.78
N GLU A 60 -8.19 -4.30 -6.66
CA GLU A 60 -6.91 -4.92 -6.33
C GLU A 60 -5.81 -3.87 -6.40
N ILE A 61 -5.10 -3.67 -5.28
CA ILE A 61 -4.17 -2.56 -5.10
C ILE A 61 -2.85 -3.11 -4.59
N THR A 62 -1.76 -2.78 -5.25
CA THR A 62 -0.41 -3.12 -4.78
C THR A 62 0.28 -1.89 -4.20
N VAL A 63 0.55 -1.91 -2.89
CA VAL A 63 1.24 -0.84 -2.16
C VAL A 63 2.57 -1.37 -1.62
N GLY A 64 3.67 -0.90 -2.18
CA GLY A 64 4.99 -1.46 -1.87
C GLY A 64 5.07 -2.92 -2.28
N ARG A 65 5.23 -3.82 -1.30
CA ARG A 65 5.26 -5.28 -1.51
C ARG A 65 3.93 -5.97 -1.20
N THR A 66 2.95 -5.24 -0.67
CA THR A 66 1.70 -5.82 -0.17
C THR A 66 0.57 -5.60 -1.16
N ARG A 67 -0.17 -6.67 -1.45
CA ARG A 67 -1.39 -6.62 -2.25
C ARG A 67 -2.61 -6.54 -1.33
N TRP A 68 -3.57 -5.74 -1.74
CA TRP A 68 -4.86 -5.57 -1.08
C TRP A 68 -5.96 -5.90 -2.07
N SER A 69 -6.95 -6.69 -1.65
CA SER A 69 -8.18 -6.93 -2.41
C SER A 69 -9.37 -6.49 -1.55
N VAL A 70 -10.06 -5.45 -2.00
CA VAL A 70 -11.12 -4.77 -1.25
C VAL A 70 -12.39 -4.59 -2.07
N VAL A 71 -13.54 -4.52 -1.40
CA VAL A 71 -14.83 -4.13 -1.97
C VAL A 71 -15.15 -2.72 -1.51
N VAL A 72 -15.53 -1.83 -2.43
CA VAL A 72 -15.96 -0.48 -2.09
C VAL A 72 -17.30 -0.54 -1.38
N ARG A 73 -17.37 -0.01 -0.16
CA ARG A 73 -18.60 0.10 0.64
C ARG A 73 -19.17 1.52 0.65
N GLY A 74 -18.36 2.53 0.33
CA GLY A 74 -18.80 3.90 0.11
C GLY A 74 -17.74 4.72 -0.61
N THR A 75 -18.12 5.92 -1.07
CA THR A 75 -17.19 6.85 -1.71
C THR A 75 -17.02 8.11 -0.88
N ALA A 76 -15.81 8.67 -0.88
CA ALA A 76 -15.52 9.94 -0.21
C ALA A 76 -14.54 10.74 -1.04
N GLU A 77 -14.82 12.04 -1.16
CA GLU A 77 -13.96 12.97 -1.88
C GLU A 77 -12.80 13.51 -1.06
N ARG A 78 -12.97 13.58 0.26
CA ARG A 78 -12.01 14.16 1.20
C ARG A 78 -11.45 13.07 2.10
N ARG A 79 -10.18 13.19 2.44
CA ARG A 79 -9.54 12.31 3.41
C ARG A 79 -9.91 12.74 4.83
N GLY A 80 -10.69 11.90 5.51
CA GLY A 80 -11.06 12.09 6.91
C GLY A 80 -10.11 11.39 7.90
N SER A 81 -10.61 11.24 9.13
CA SER A 81 -9.99 10.45 10.19
C SER A 81 -9.89 8.97 9.80
N ALA A 82 -9.16 8.18 10.58
CA ALA A 82 -9.11 6.73 10.38
C ALA A 82 -10.50 6.09 10.53
N SER A 83 -11.28 6.54 11.51
CA SER A 83 -12.66 6.06 11.75
C SER A 83 -13.59 6.38 10.58
N ALA A 84 -13.47 7.56 9.98
CA ALA A 84 -14.27 7.93 8.80
C ALA A 84 -13.88 7.16 7.52
N ALA A 85 -12.64 6.68 7.42
CA ALA A 85 -12.15 5.94 6.25
C ALA A 85 -12.45 4.45 6.32
N ALA A 86 -12.48 3.86 7.52
CA ALA A 86 -12.74 2.44 7.74
C ALA A 86 -14.02 1.91 7.05
N PRO A 87 -15.18 2.60 7.09
CA PRO A 87 -16.40 2.10 6.44
C PRO A 87 -16.41 2.26 4.92
N LEU A 88 -15.40 2.91 4.30
CA LEU A 88 -15.39 3.11 2.85
C LEU A 88 -15.11 1.83 2.07
N TYR A 89 -14.52 0.82 2.70
CA TYR A 89 -14.20 -0.45 2.05
C TYR A 89 -14.24 -1.61 3.03
N GLU A 90 -14.35 -2.79 2.48
CA GLU A 90 -14.17 -4.04 3.20
C GLU A 90 -13.06 -4.84 2.52
N GLU A 91 -12.07 -5.25 3.29
CA GLU A 91 -11.01 -6.11 2.79
C GLU A 91 -11.47 -7.57 2.78
N THR A 92 -11.18 -8.26 1.68
CA THR A 92 -11.46 -9.70 1.56
C THR A 92 -10.64 -10.51 2.56
N LEU A 93 -11.20 -11.63 3.03
CA LEU A 93 -10.51 -12.54 3.95
C LEU A 93 -9.20 -13.06 3.35
N GLU A 94 -9.20 -13.44 2.07
CA GLU A 94 -8.01 -13.91 1.34
C GLU A 94 -6.88 -12.86 1.36
N SER A 95 -7.21 -11.59 1.08
CA SER A 95 -6.25 -10.49 1.14
C SER A 95 -5.66 -10.33 2.54
N LYS A 96 -6.52 -10.41 3.56
CA LYS A 96 -6.10 -10.28 4.95
C LYS A 96 -5.12 -11.37 5.36
N GLU A 97 -5.46 -12.62 5.08
CA GLU A 97 -4.59 -13.76 5.38
C GLU A 97 -3.28 -13.70 4.60
N ALA A 98 -3.31 -13.35 3.32
CA ALA A 98 -2.09 -13.23 2.50
C ALA A 98 -1.12 -12.18 3.06
N ARG A 99 -1.65 -11.04 3.51
CA ARG A 99 -0.86 -9.98 4.14
C ARG A 99 -0.33 -10.39 5.52
N GLU A 100 -1.11 -11.14 6.30
CA GLU A 100 -0.65 -11.69 7.58
C GLU A 100 0.47 -12.72 7.39
N ARG A 101 0.34 -13.64 6.41
CA ARG A 101 1.40 -14.57 6.02
C ARG A 101 2.66 -13.83 5.58
N GLN A 102 2.54 -12.87 4.68
CA GLN A 102 3.66 -12.04 4.22
C GLN A 102 4.34 -11.30 5.38
N ALA A 103 3.56 -10.75 6.33
CA ALA A 103 4.10 -10.08 7.49
C ALA A 103 4.82 -11.05 8.44
N ALA A 104 4.32 -12.27 8.61
CA ALA A 104 4.96 -13.32 9.40
C ALA A 104 6.28 -13.77 8.77
N GLU A 105 6.30 -14.02 7.45
CA GLU A 105 7.52 -14.34 6.69
C GLU A 105 8.57 -13.23 6.81
N MET A 106 8.16 -11.96 6.63
CA MET A 106 9.06 -10.81 6.78
C MET A 106 9.61 -10.67 8.20
N ARG A 107 8.79 -10.91 9.23
CA ARG A 107 9.23 -10.92 10.63
C ARG A 107 10.24 -12.04 10.89
N LEU A 108 9.98 -13.23 10.37
CA LEU A 108 10.88 -14.37 10.51
C LEU A 108 12.21 -14.16 9.78
N ALA A 109 12.16 -13.61 8.56
CA ALA A 109 13.36 -13.29 7.79
C ALA A 109 14.21 -12.23 8.51
N TRP A 110 13.57 -11.22 9.12
CA TRP A 110 14.24 -10.21 9.93
C TRP A 110 14.86 -10.82 11.20
N SER A 111 14.15 -11.68 11.92
CA SER A 111 14.65 -12.31 13.14
C SER A 111 15.74 -13.37 12.87
N SER A 112 15.77 -13.96 11.68
CA SER A 112 16.77 -14.97 11.28
C SER A 112 18.14 -14.36 10.87
N GLY A 113 18.35 -13.06 11.09
CA GLY A 113 19.65 -12.42 10.84
C GLY A 113 19.96 -12.14 9.38
N ALA A 114 18.96 -12.12 8.50
CA ALA A 114 19.10 -11.67 7.10
C ALA A 114 19.24 -10.14 6.96
N ASP A 115 19.41 -9.42 8.08
CA ASP A 115 19.92 -8.06 8.06
C ASP A 115 21.42 -8.15 7.75
N LEU A 116 21.80 -7.81 6.52
CA LEU A 116 23.18 -7.69 6.06
C LEU A 116 23.87 -6.51 6.77
N GLY A 117 24.00 -6.59 8.11
CA GLY A 117 24.61 -5.60 8.97
C GLY A 117 23.88 -4.25 8.98
N ALA A 118 23.46 -3.81 10.16
CA ALA A 118 23.09 -2.41 10.38
C ALA A 118 24.15 -1.48 9.74
N ARG A 119 23.69 -0.46 9.00
CA ARG A 119 24.56 0.53 8.32
C ARG A 119 25.71 0.93 9.25
N PRO A 120 26.99 0.73 8.87
CA PRO A 120 28.12 0.93 9.77
C PRO A 120 28.04 2.29 10.48
N THR A 121 28.10 2.25 11.80
CA THR A 121 28.05 3.46 12.61
C THR A 121 29.28 4.32 12.34
N LYS A 122 29.26 5.59 12.72
CA LYS A 122 30.43 6.50 12.57
C LYS A 122 31.69 5.93 13.23
N ARG A 123 31.54 5.19 14.34
CA ARG A 123 32.64 4.51 15.04
C ARG A 123 33.19 3.35 14.22
N ASP A 124 32.33 2.56 13.60
CA ASP A 124 32.74 1.40 12.78
C ASP A 124 33.43 1.86 11.49
N ARG A 125 32.91 2.92 10.85
CA ARG A 125 33.55 3.55 9.70
C ARG A 125 34.97 4.04 10.03
N ARG A 126 35.14 4.75 11.14
CA ARG A 126 36.47 5.20 11.63
C ARG A 126 37.39 4.04 11.97
N ARG A 127 36.86 2.93 12.49
CA ARG A 127 37.64 1.73 12.79
C ARG A 127 38.17 1.09 11.50
N TYR A 128 37.31 0.94 10.50
CA TYR A 128 37.70 0.41 9.19
C TYR A 128 38.71 1.32 8.47
N GLU A 129 38.53 2.64 8.51
CA GLU A 129 39.48 3.63 7.95
C GLU A 129 40.88 3.53 8.58
N LYS A 130 40.98 3.24 9.88
CA LYS A 130 42.26 3.04 10.58
C LYS A 130 42.94 1.72 10.19
N THR A 131 42.16 0.65 10.06
CA THR A 131 42.69 -0.69 9.76
C THR A 131 43.01 -0.87 8.27
N SER A 132 42.29 -0.20 7.37
CA SER A 132 42.51 -0.29 5.91
C SER A 132 43.72 0.52 5.42
N GLY A 133 44.34 1.32 6.28
CA GLY A 133 45.52 2.15 5.97
C GLY A 133 46.85 1.41 5.86
N SER A 134 46.95 0.10 6.13
CA SER A 134 48.24 -0.62 6.19
C SER A 134 48.60 -1.48 4.95
N ARG A 135 47.87 -1.35 3.83
CA ARG A 135 48.14 -2.14 2.60
C ARG A 135 48.49 -1.29 1.36
N ARG A 136 49.21 -0.18 1.51
CA ARG A 136 50.04 0.34 0.41
C ARG A 136 51.49 -0.02 0.68
N ARG A 137 51.84 -1.24 0.25
CA ARG A 137 53.20 -1.77 0.17
C ARG A 137 54.04 -0.90 -0.76
N SER A 138 55.22 -0.54 -0.27
CA SER A 138 56.51 -0.58 -0.95
C SER A 138 56.50 -0.64 -2.49
N ARG A 139 56.99 0.44 -3.10
CA ARG A 139 57.99 0.35 -4.16
C ARG A 139 58.83 1.61 -4.15
#